data_AF-A0A8S2FWU5-F1
#
_entry.id   AF-A0A8S2FWU5-F1
#
_cell.length_a   1.000
_cell.length_b   1.000
_cell.length_c   1.000
_cell.angle_alpha   90.00
_cell.angle_beta   90.00
_cell.angle_gamma   90.00
#
_symmetry.space_group_name_H-M   'P 1'
#
loop_
_entity.id
_entity.type
_entity.pdbx_description
1 polymer ?
#
loop_
_entity_poly.entity_id
_entity_poly.type
_entity_poly.pdbx_seq_one_letter_code
_entity_poly.pdbx_strand_id
1 'polypeptide(L)'
;QISDLELEHHPPIFIFGRAANLQRSVGFYSDTSHGYAYTNQITKSQPLAPFLLDLLEKVNNVLKTNFNGILINSYENGCETIGAHSDDERGLDDTDGNRRVASISLGI
;
A
#
# COMPACT_ATOMS: atom_id res chain seq x y z
N GLN A 1 -9.32 15.26 -0.61
CA GLN A 1 -8.66 14.92 0.68
C GLN A 1 -8.52 13.41 0.77
N ILE A 2 -7.77 12.86 1.74
CA ILE A 2 -7.60 11.39 1.89
C ILE A 2 -8.96 10.69 2.05
N SER A 3 -9.95 11.37 2.64
CA SER A 3 -11.34 10.91 2.74
C SER A 3 -12.04 10.61 1.40
N ASP A 4 -11.52 11.15 0.30
CA ASP A 4 -12.14 11.01 -1.03
C ASP A 4 -11.55 9.82 -1.80
N LEU A 5 -10.58 9.12 -1.20
CA LEU A 5 -9.96 7.94 -1.77
C LEU A 5 -10.82 6.71 -1.51
N GLU A 6 -11.01 5.89 -2.55
CA GLU A 6 -11.74 4.63 -2.45
C GLU A 6 -10.85 3.55 -1.81
N LEU A 7 -11.11 3.25 -0.54
CA LEU A 7 -10.45 2.16 0.17
C LEU A 7 -11.41 0.96 0.30
N GLU A 8 -10.89 -0.24 0.05
CA GLU A 8 -11.62 -1.46 0.34
C GLU A 8 -11.66 -1.67 1.85
N HIS A 9 -12.88 -1.71 2.40
CA HIS A 9 -13.10 -1.82 3.84
C HIS A 9 -12.92 -3.27 4.30
N HIS A 10 -11.84 -3.53 5.05
CA HIS A 10 -11.52 -4.83 5.65
C HIS A 10 -11.61 -5.98 4.63
N PRO A 11 -10.83 -5.94 3.53
CA PRO A 11 -10.94 -6.94 2.47
C PRO A 11 -10.68 -8.35 3.00
N PRO A 12 -11.30 -9.36 2.37
CA PRO A 12 -11.07 -10.76 2.73
C PRO A 12 -9.60 -11.12 2.52
N ILE A 13 -9.05 -11.99 3.36
CA ILE A 13 -7.68 -12.51 3.30
C ILE A 13 -7.64 -14.01 3.60
N PHE A 14 -6.67 -14.71 3.01
CA PHE A 14 -6.36 -16.10 3.37
C PHE A 14 -5.02 -16.17 4.10
N ILE A 15 -5.08 -16.61 5.37
CA ILE A 15 -3.91 -16.79 6.22
C ILE A 15 -3.85 -18.26 6.64
N PHE A 16 -2.76 -18.95 6.31
CA PHE A 16 -2.56 -20.38 6.59
C PHE A 16 -3.77 -21.26 6.20
N GLY A 17 -4.38 -20.99 5.04
CA GLY A 17 -5.53 -21.73 4.53
C GLY A 17 -6.87 -21.40 5.20
N ARG A 18 -6.92 -20.40 6.08
CA ARG A 18 -8.16 -19.92 6.73
C ARG A 18 -8.57 -18.58 6.15
N ALA A 19 -9.86 -18.46 5.83
CA ALA A 19 -10.45 -17.18 5.47
C ALA A 19 -10.55 -16.28 6.70
N ALA A 20 -10.16 -15.03 6.54
CA ALA A 20 -10.27 -13.95 7.51
C ALA A 20 -10.49 -12.62 6.76
N ASN A 21 -10.49 -11.50 7.46
CA ASN A 21 -10.46 -10.16 6.87
C ASN A 21 -9.25 -9.39 7.39
N LEU A 22 -8.71 -8.49 6.57
CA LEU A 22 -7.74 -7.51 7.04
C LEU A 22 -8.38 -6.63 8.13
N GLN A 23 -7.64 -6.40 9.21
CA GLN A 23 -8.03 -5.47 10.28
C GLN A 23 -7.54 -4.05 9.93
N ARG A 24 -7.95 -3.55 8.76
CA ARG A 24 -7.68 -2.22 8.21
C ARG A 24 -8.40 -2.06 6.87
N SER A 25 -8.67 -0.83 6.47
CA SER A 25 -9.06 -0.51 5.09
C SER A 25 -7.82 -0.29 4.23
N VAL A 26 -7.84 -0.74 2.97
CA VAL A 26 -6.68 -0.68 2.08
C VAL A 26 -7.02 -0.14 0.70
N GLY A 27 -6.08 0.56 0.09
CA GLY A 27 -6.17 1.01 -1.30
C GLY A 27 -4.79 1.11 -1.92
N PHE A 28 -4.66 0.67 -3.16
CA PHE A 28 -3.40 0.76 -3.89
C PHE A 28 -3.54 1.70 -5.09
N TYR A 29 -2.67 2.69 -5.16
CA TYR A 29 -2.71 3.75 -6.16
C TYR A 29 -1.42 3.75 -6.98
N SER A 30 -1.54 3.57 -8.30
CA SER A 30 -0.44 3.59 -9.25
C SER A 30 -0.98 3.72 -10.67
N ASP A 31 -0.31 4.54 -11.49
CA ASP A 31 -0.64 4.67 -12.92
C ASP A 31 0.12 3.67 -13.79
N THR A 32 1.09 2.94 -13.23
CA THR A 32 1.96 2.02 -13.99
C THR A 32 1.90 0.57 -13.53
N SER A 33 1.43 0.30 -12.30
CA SER A 33 1.27 -1.05 -11.79
C SER A 33 -0.16 -1.57 -12.00
N HIS A 34 -0.30 -2.87 -12.21
CA HIS A 34 -1.62 -3.52 -12.28
C HIS A 34 -2.24 -3.75 -10.89
N GLY A 35 -1.42 -3.74 -9.83
CA GLY A 35 -1.88 -3.97 -8.47
C GLY A 35 -0.75 -4.29 -7.50
N TYR A 36 -1.11 -4.37 -6.24
CA TYR A 36 -0.23 -4.80 -5.15
C TYR A 36 -0.66 -6.19 -4.68
N ALA A 37 0.28 -7.11 -4.58
CA ALA A 37 0.01 -8.48 -4.17
C ALA A 37 0.31 -8.65 -2.68
N TYR A 38 -0.57 -9.30 -1.92
CA TYR A 38 -0.36 -9.66 -0.51
C TYR A 38 -1.02 -11.01 -0.21
N THR A 39 -0.24 -11.99 0.29
CA THR A 39 -0.70 -13.37 0.62
C THR A 39 -1.61 -14.05 -0.43
N ASN A 40 -1.22 -13.98 -1.70
CA ASN A 40 -1.97 -14.52 -2.85
C ASN A 40 -3.26 -13.75 -3.23
N GLN A 41 -3.43 -12.55 -2.71
CA GLN A 41 -4.48 -11.64 -3.14
C GLN A 41 -3.89 -10.42 -3.80
N ILE A 42 -4.64 -9.80 -4.71
CA ILE A 42 -4.20 -8.62 -5.44
C ILE A 42 -5.17 -7.49 -5.12
N THR A 43 -4.68 -6.45 -4.48
CA THR A 43 -5.35 -5.15 -4.42
C THR A 43 -5.13 -4.47 -5.76
N LYS A 44 -6.22 -4.26 -6.51
CA LYS A 44 -6.15 -3.65 -7.85
C LYS A 44 -5.65 -2.21 -7.77
N SER A 45 -4.87 -1.81 -8.77
CA SER A 45 -4.42 -0.44 -8.87
C SER A 45 -5.57 0.52 -9.19
N GLN A 46 -5.57 1.65 -8.51
CA GLN A 46 -6.40 2.80 -8.78
C GLN A 46 -5.53 3.95 -9.31
N PRO A 47 -6.07 4.87 -10.11
CA PRO A 47 -5.32 6.03 -10.60
C PRO A 47 -4.82 6.92 -9.45
N LEU A 48 -3.62 7.48 -9.59
CA LEU A 48 -3.11 8.44 -8.61
C LEU A 48 -3.94 9.73 -8.64
N ALA A 49 -4.59 10.04 -7.52
CA ALA A 49 -5.18 11.37 -7.34
C ALA A 49 -4.08 12.44 -7.37
N PRO A 50 -4.34 13.68 -7.83
CA PRO A 50 -3.30 14.71 -7.99
C PRO A 50 -2.44 14.95 -6.74
N PHE A 51 -3.04 14.94 -5.55
CA PHE A 51 -2.31 15.14 -4.31
C PHE A 51 -1.41 13.94 -3.91
N LEU A 52 -1.77 12.72 -4.34
CA LEU A 52 -0.94 11.53 -4.16
C LEU A 52 0.24 11.54 -5.12
N LEU A 53 0.03 12.00 -6.36
CA LEU A 53 1.11 12.21 -7.33
C LEU A 53 2.12 13.24 -6.79
N ASP A 54 1.64 14.40 -6.31
CA ASP A 54 2.51 15.42 -5.69
C ASP A 54 3.33 14.86 -4.52
N LEU A 55 2.72 14.00 -3.69
CA LEU A 55 3.40 13.34 -2.58
C LEU A 55 4.47 12.37 -3.08
N LEU A 56 4.13 11.52 -4.05
CA LEU A 56 5.03 10.54 -4.65
C LEU A 56 6.26 11.23 -5.26
N GLU A 57 6.05 12.31 -6.02
CA GLU A 57 7.12 13.10 -6.62
C GLU A 57 8.02 13.75 -5.57
N LYS A 58 7.43 14.32 -4.50
CA LYS A 58 8.22 14.90 -3.40
C LYS A 58 9.11 13.84 -2.73
N VAL A 59 8.55 12.67 -2.42
CA VAL A 59 9.29 11.57 -1.81
C VAL A 59 10.42 11.10 -2.72
N ASN A 60 10.13 10.90 -4.01
CA ASN A 60 11.13 10.52 -5.02
C ASN A 60 12.25 11.56 -5.14
N ASN A 61 11.91 12.84 -5.13
CA ASN A 61 12.89 13.93 -5.20
C ASN A 61 13.80 14.00 -3.96
N VAL A 62 13.26 13.74 -2.78
CA VAL A 62 14.01 13.75 -1.50
C VAL A 62 14.90 12.51 -1.38
N LEU A 63 14.36 11.33 -1.64
CA LEU A 63 15.04 10.05 -1.43
C LEU A 63 15.88 9.60 -2.63
N LYS A 64 15.79 10.31 -3.77
CA LYS A 64 16.45 9.94 -5.04
C LYS A 64 16.03 8.53 -5.49
N THR A 65 14.72 8.30 -5.47
CA THR A 65 14.07 7.04 -5.83
C THR A 65 13.08 7.25 -6.97
N ASN A 66 12.58 6.15 -7.53
CA ASN A 66 11.53 6.15 -8.54
C ASN A 66 10.36 5.27 -8.10
N PHE A 67 9.83 5.50 -6.90
CA PHE A 67 8.60 4.86 -6.46
C PHE A 67 7.47 5.17 -7.45
N ASN A 68 6.66 4.16 -7.75
CA ASN A 68 5.61 4.24 -8.78
C ASN A 68 4.21 3.90 -8.23
N GLY A 69 4.09 3.67 -6.93
CA GLY A 69 2.82 3.30 -6.33
C GLY A 69 2.78 3.63 -4.84
N ILE A 70 1.56 3.77 -4.33
CA ILE A 70 1.27 4.07 -2.93
C ILE A 70 0.25 3.04 -2.44
N LEU A 71 0.63 2.26 -1.44
CA LEU A 71 -0.30 1.47 -0.64
C LEU A 71 -0.75 2.29 0.56
N ILE A 72 -2.05 2.52 0.66
CA ILE A 72 -2.67 3.17 1.80
C ILE A 72 -3.24 2.11 2.73
N ASN A 73 -2.88 2.22 4.00
CA ASN A 73 -3.46 1.46 5.09
C ASN A 73 -4.15 2.46 6.03
N SER A 74 -5.48 2.35 6.17
CA SER A 74 -6.26 3.18 7.09
C SER A 74 -6.66 2.38 8.31
N TYR A 75 -6.24 2.88 9.47
CA TYR A 75 -6.60 2.36 10.79
C TYR A 75 -7.53 3.37 11.47
N GLU A 76 -8.79 3.01 11.67
CA GLU A 76 -9.83 3.83 12.30
C GLU A 76 -9.58 4.04 13.80
N ASN A 77 -9.02 3.03 14.46
CA ASN A 77 -8.75 3.06 15.89
C ASN A 77 -7.63 2.06 16.28
N GLY A 78 -7.25 2.07 17.57
CA GLY A 78 -6.16 1.24 18.09
C GLY A 78 -6.45 -0.27 18.20
N CYS A 79 -7.65 -0.74 17.83
CA CYS A 79 -7.96 -2.18 17.79
C CYS A 79 -7.56 -2.83 16.47
N GLU A 80 -7.30 -2.02 15.43
CA GLU A 80 -6.91 -2.47 14.11
C GLU A 80 -5.40 -2.61 14.01
N THR A 81 -4.94 -3.70 13.41
CA THR A 81 -3.53 -4.08 13.42
C THR A 81 -3.12 -4.82 12.16
N ILE A 82 -1.81 -4.91 11.96
CA ILE A 82 -1.20 -5.80 10.98
C ILE A 82 -0.26 -6.74 11.74
N GLY A 83 -0.35 -8.05 11.44
CA GLY A 83 0.56 -9.03 12.01
C GLY A 83 2.01 -8.77 11.59
N ALA A 84 2.97 -9.24 12.38
CA ALA A 84 4.38 -9.13 12.01
C ALA A 84 4.64 -9.79 10.64
N HIS A 85 5.26 -9.05 9.73
CA HIS A 85 5.60 -9.48 8.37
C HIS A 85 6.77 -8.65 7.84
N SER A 86 7.27 -9.04 6.67
CA SER A 86 8.22 -8.28 5.86
C SER A 86 7.57 -7.96 4.52
N ASP A 87 7.89 -6.80 3.96
CA ASP A 87 7.55 -6.45 2.57
C ASP A 87 8.56 -7.13 1.63
N ASP A 88 8.30 -8.40 1.30
CA ASP A 88 9.16 -9.25 0.47
C ASP A 88 8.51 -9.68 -0.85
N GLU A 89 7.51 -8.92 -1.29
CA GLU A 89 6.71 -9.30 -2.43
C GLU A 89 7.51 -9.25 -3.74
N ARG A 90 7.24 -10.23 -4.61
CA ARG A 90 7.90 -10.34 -5.92
C ARG A 90 7.63 -9.16 -6.85
N GLY A 91 6.59 -8.36 -6.56
CA GLY A 91 6.25 -7.16 -7.32
C GLY A 91 7.11 -5.93 -7.00
N LEU A 92 7.92 -5.99 -5.93
CA LEU A 92 8.85 -4.92 -5.60
C LEU A 92 10.10 -4.99 -6.48
N ASP A 93 10.60 -3.81 -6.84
CA ASP A 93 11.86 -3.70 -7.57
C ASP A 93 13.02 -4.25 -6.71
N ASP A 94 13.78 -5.16 -7.30
CA ASP A 94 14.95 -5.81 -6.70
C ASP A 94 16.15 -5.78 -7.65
N THR A 95 16.12 -4.91 -8.68
CA THR A 95 17.17 -4.83 -9.71
C THR A 95 18.56 -4.53 -9.13
N ASP A 96 18.62 -3.71 -8.06
CA ASP A 96 19.85 -3.36 -7.35
C ASP A 96 20.02 -4.12 -6.02
N GLY A 97 19.29 -5.22 -5.82
CA GLY A 97 19.26 -5.97 -4.56
C GLY A 97 18.66 -5.21 -3.39
N ASN A 98 17.94 -4.11 -3.68
CA ASN A 98 17.38 -3.20 -2.69
C ASN A 98 15.88 -3.00 -2.95
N ARG A 99 15.05 -3.79 -2.28
CA ARG A 99 13.62 -3.52 -2.13
C ARG A 99 13.43 -2.31 -1.23
N ARG A 100 13.11 -1.16 -1.81
CA ARG A 100 12.90 0.08 -1.07
C ARG A 100 11.41 0.26 -0.79
N VAL A 101 11.08 0.55 0.46
CA VAL A 101 9.76 0.99 0.89
C VAL A 101 9.94 2.26 1.72
N ALA A 102 9.12 3.26 1.45
CA ALA A 102 9.04 4.47 2.27
C ALA A 102 7.67 4.50 2.96
N SER A 103 7.67 4.66 4.28
CA SER A 103 6.45 4.75 5.08
C SER A 103 6.24 6.17 5.58
N ILE A 104 5.03 6.70 5.36
CA ILE A 104 4.58 7.99 5.87
C ILE A 104 3.33 7.72 6.69
N SER A 105 3.38 8.10 7.97
CA SER A 105 2.24 7.96 8.88
C SER A 105 1.63 9.33 9.14
N LEU A 106 0.31 9.42 8.96
CA LEU A 106 -0.49 10.59 9.28
C LEU A 106 -1.50 10.17 10.34
N GLY A 107 -1.69 11.01 11.34
CA GLY A 107 -2.60 10.76 12.45
C GLY A 107 -3.36 12.02 12.83
N ILE A 108 -4.17 11.88 13.87
CA ILE A 108 -4.91 12.93 14.55
C ILE A 108 -4.42 13.04 15.99
#